data_AF-A0AAU5L0Z4-F1
#
_entry.id   AF-A0AAU5L0Z4-F1
#
_cell.length_a   1.000
_cell.length_b   1.000
_cell.length_c   1.000
_cell.angle_alpha   90.00
_cell.angle_beta   90.00
_cell.angle_gamma   90.00
#
_symmetry.space_group_name_H-M   'P 1'
#
loop_
_entity.id
_entity.type
_entity.pdbx_description
1 polymer ?
#
loop_
_entity_poly.entity_id
_entity_poly.type
_entity_poly.pdbx_seq_one_letter_code
_entity_poly.pdbx_strand_id
1 'polypeptide(L)'
;MASILLNHANIDEAADALTQAGQGMHAAMDDCMAAIKAAEAQLSGDLATAANAFYQALANQNSAMNNDIIQGADVLRVMHGLLRDADKRAAGGVG
;
A
#
# COMPACT_ATOMS: atom_id res chain seq x y z
N MET A 1 -2.43 23.22 -21.40
CA MET A 1 -1.36 22.20 -21.32
C MET A 1 -0.59 22.22 -20.00
N ALA A 2 -0.18 23.37 -19.44
CA ALA A 2 0.62 23.42 -18.20
C ALA A 2 -0.10 22.88 -16.93
N SER A 3 -1.38 23.18 -16.71
CA SER A 3 -2.12 22.66 -15.53
C SER A 3 -2.40 21.17 -15.60
N ILE A 4 -2.47 20.63 -16.83
CA ILE A 4 -2.71 19.22 -17.09
C ILE A 4 -1.45 18.42 -16.72
N LEU A 5 -0.29 18.83 -17.21
CA LEU A 5 1.00 18.23 -16.84
C LEU A 5 1.25 18.25 -15.32
N LEU A 6 0.82 19.33 -14.64
CA LEU A 6 0.92 19.45 -13.19
C LEU A 6 0.05 18.41 -12.46
N ASN A 7 -1.19 18.19 -12.93
CA ASN A 7 -2.09 17.19 -12.35
C ASN A 7 -1.61 15.75 -12.60
N HIS A 8 -0.90 15.49 -13.70
CA HIS A 8 -0.29 14.19 -13.98
C HIS A 8 0.86 13.88 -13.02
N ALA A 9 1.74 14.86 -12.78
CA ALA A 9 2.82 14.73 -11.79
C ALA A 9 2.29 14.43 -10.38
N ASN A 10 1.19 15.08 -9.97
CA ASN A 10 0.58 14.87 -8.66
C ASN A 10 -0.02 13.46 -8.47
N ILE A 11 -0.51 12.81 -9.55
CA ILE A 11 -1.10 11.46 -9.45
C ILE A 11 -0.01 10.39 -9.36
N ASP A 12 1.08 10.54 -10.12
CA ASP A 12 2.24 9.65 -9.99
C ASP A 12 2.88 9.81 -8.59
N GLU A 13 3.04 11.05 -8.11
CA GLU A 13 3.50 11.32 -6.74
C GLU A 13 2.58 10.70 -5.69
N ALA A 14 1.25 10.73 -5.90
CA ALA A 14 0.30 10.11 -4.99
C ALA A 14 0.40 8.57 -4.99
N ALA A 15 0.60 7.94 -6.15
CA ALA A 15 0.77 6.49 -6.25
C ALA A 15 2.09 6.03 -5.58
N ASP A 16 3.16 6.82 -5.74
CA ASP A 16 4.46 6.54 -5.13
C ASP A 16 4.42 6.80 -3.61
N ALA A 17 3.75 7.86 -3.17
CA ALA A 17 3.51 8.13 -1.75
C ALA A 17 2.67 7.02 -1.09
N LEU A 18 1.65 6.51 -1.78
CA LEU A 18 0.86 5.37 -1.30
C LEU A 18 1.73 4.12 -1.14
N THR A 19 2.59 3.85 -2.13
CA THR A 19 3.52 2.72 -2.10
C THR A 19 4.53 2.86 -0.95
N GLN A 20 5.12 4.04 -0.75
CA GLN A 20 6.03 4.32 0.36
C GLN A 20 5.35 4.21 1.71
N ALA A 21 4.15 4.75 1.86
CA ALA A 21 3.37 4.63 3.09
C ALA A 21 3.08 3.16 3.40
N GLY A 22 2.75 2.36 2.39
CA GLY A 22 2.57 0.91 2.54
C GLY A 22 3.83 0.18 2.98
N GLN A 23 4.98 0.52 2.42
CA GLN A 23 6.26 -0.05 2.86
C GLN A 23 6.56 0.31 4.33
N GLY A 24 6.32 1.55 4.74
CA GLY A 24 6.50 1.99 6.12
C GLY A 24 5.55 1.26 7.09
N MET A 25 4.29 1.09 6.70
CA MET A 25 3.31 0.34 7.48
C MET A 25 3.68 -1.15 7.59
N HIS A 26 4.16 -1.76 6.50
CA HIS A 26 4.62 -3.14 6.49
C HIS A 26 5.79 -3.36 7.44
N ALA A 27 6.80 -2.47 7.39
CA ALA A 27 7.94 -2.52 8.31
C ALA A 27 7.52 -2.39 9.79
N ALA A 28 6.60 -1.46 10.10
CA ALA A 28 6.08 -1.30 11.45
C ALA A 28 5.31 -2.54 11.94
N MET A 29 4.58 -3.23 11.05
CA MET A 29 3.90 -4.49 11.37
C MET A 29 4.88 -5.64 11.58
N ASP A 30 5.95 -5.73 10.78
CA ASP A 30 7.02 -6.71 10.95
C ASP A 30 7.74 -6.52 12.30
N ASP A 31 8.03 -5.28 12.69
CA ASP A 31 8.60 -4.96 14.00
C ASP A 31 7.66 -5.38 15.14
N CYS A 32 6.35 -5.12 15.00
CA CYS A 32 5.35 -5.54 15.98
C CYS A 32 5.27 -7.07 16.09
N MET A 33 5.26 -7.77 14.96
CA MET A 33 5.28 -9.23 14.91
C MET A 33 6.54 -9.82 15.54
N ALA A 34 7.71 -9.21 15.31
CA ALA A 34 8.97 -9.62 15.92
C ALA A 34 8.93 -9.45 17.45
N ALA A 35 8.38 -8.33 17.94
CA ALA A 35 8.21 -8.08 19.37
C ALA A 35 7.26 -9.09 20.03
N ILE A 36 6.13 -9.41 19.38
CA ILE A 36 5.18 -10.42 19.87
C ILE A 36 5.84 -11.80 19.94
N LYS A 37 6.60 -12.18 18.91
CA LYS A 37 7.29 -13.48 18.88
C LYS A 37 8.39 -13.57 19.94
N ALA A 38 9.11 -12.48 20.20
CA ALA A 38 10.09 -12.42 21.28
C ALA A 38 9.42 -12.52 22.66
N ALA A 39 8.24 -11.90 22.82
CA ALA A 39 7.44 -12.01 24.04
C ALA A 39 6.86 -13.42 24.23
N GLU A 40 6.38 -14.07 23.16
CA GLU A 40 5.82 -15.43 23.17
C GLU A 40 6.78 -16.45 23.80
N ALA A 41 8.10 -16.30 23.58
CA ALA A 41 9.11 -17.15 24.20
C ALA A 41 9.13 -17.10 25.75
N GLN A 42 8.53 -16.07 26.35
CA GLN A 42 8.37 -15.91 27.79
C GLN A 42 6.94 -16.24 28.27
N LEU A 43 5.99 -16.43 27.36
CA LEU A 43 4.60 -16.77 27.68
C LEU A 43 4.43 -18.29 27.75
N SER A 44 3.51 -18.74 28.60
CA SER A 44 3.17 -20.16 28.72
C SER A 44 1.68 -20.35 29.02
N GLY A 45 1.15 -21.52 28.68
CA GLY A 45 -0.29 -21.83 28.79
C GLY A 45 -1.16 -21.05 27.80
N ASP A 46 -2.38 -20.73 28.20
CA ASP A 46 -3.39 -20.07 27.35
C ASP A 46 -2.94 -18.71 26.78
N LEU A 47 -2.02 -18.03 27.47
CA LEU A 47 -1.47 -16.75 27.04
C LEU A 47 -0.58 -16.90 25.80
N ALA A 48 0.18 -18.01 25.70
CA ALA A 48 0.97 -18.32 24.50
C ALA A 48 0.04 -18.64 23.32
N THR A 49 -1.03 -19.39 23.55
CA THR A 49 -2.05 -19.68 22.52
C THR A 49 -2.72 -18.41 22.02
N ALA A 50 -3.08 -17.48 22.92
CA ALA A 50 -3.66 -16.20 22.56
C ALA A 50 -2.67 -15.31 21.78
N ALA A 51 -1.40 -15.28 22.18
CA ALA A 51 -0.34 -14.55 21.48
C ALA A 51 -0.12 -15.10 20.06
N ASN A 52 -0.14 -16.43 19.90
CA ASN A 52 -0.01 -17.07 18.59
C ASN A 52 -1.21 -16.75 17.68
N ALA A 53 -2.43 -16.80 18.23
CA ALA A 53 -3.64 -16.42 17.48
C ALA A 53 -3.60 -14.94 17.06
N PHE A 54 -3.13 -14.05 17.94
CA PHE A 54 -2.95 -12.64 17.63
C PHE A 54 -1.89 -12.43 16.54
N TYR A 55 -0.77 -13.14 16.62
CA TYR A 55 0.29 -13.12 15.60
C TYR A 55 -0.27 -13.52 14.22
N GLN A 56 -1.03 -14.61 14.15
CA GLN A 56 -1.64 -15.06 12.89
C GLN A 56 -2.64 -14.05 12.33
N ALA A 57 -3.46 -13.43 13.18
CA ALA A 57 -4.38 -12.38 12.77
C ALA A 57 -3.61 -11.18 12.19
N LEU A 58 -2.55 -10.73 12.88
CA LEU A 58 -1.68 -9.64 12.42
C LEU A 58 -1.01 -9.95 11.09
N ALA A 59 -0.47 -11.16 10.91
CA ALA A 59 0.17 -11.58 9.68
C ALA A 59 -0.82 -11.58 8.49
N ASN A 60 -2.04 -12.09 8.71
CA ASN A 60 -3.10 -12.07 7.70
C ASN A 60 -3.51 -10.64 7.34
N GLN A 61 -3.67 -9.77 8.35
CA GLN A 61 -4.01 -8.36 8.13
C GLN A 61 -2.90 -7.62 7.36
N ASN A 62 -1.64 -7.87 7.70
CA ASN A 62 -0.48 -7.26 7.01
C ASN A 62 -0.45 -7.65 5.53
N SER A 63 -0.69 -8.94 5.23
CA SER A 63 -0.76 -9.41 3.84
C SER A 63 -1.92 -8.78 3.07
N ALA A 64 -3.12 -8.70 3.65
CA ALA A 64 -4.27 -8.07 3.02
C ALA A 64 -4.02 -6.58 2.73
N MET A 65 -3.50 -5.86 3.73
CA MET A 65 -3.19 -4.44 3.63
C MET A 65 -2.12 -4.15 2.56
N ASN A 66 -1.07 -4.97 2.49
CA ASN A 66 -0.05 -4.82 1.46
C ASN A 66 -0.62 -5.05 0.04
N ASN A 67 -1.49 -6.06 -0.12
CA ASN A 67 -2.17 -6.30 -1.39
C ASN A 67 -3.07 -5.13 -1.79
N ASP A 68 -3.85 -4.58 -0.84
CA ASP A 68 -4.74 -3.45 -1.08
C ASP A 68 -3.97 -2.19 -1.49
N ILE A 69 -2.81 -1.93 -0.86
CA ILE A 69 -1.96 -0.79 -1.21
C ILE A 69 -1.36 -0.94 -2.61
N ILE A 70 -0.86 -2.12 -2.95
CA ILE A 70 -0.34 -2.40 -4.29
C ILE A 70 -1.45 -2.23 -5.34
N GLN A 71 -2.63 -2.81 -5.09
CA GLN A 71 -3.77 -2.67 -6.00
C GLN A 71 -4.23 -1.21 -6.13
N GLY A 72 -4.27 -0.46 -5.03
CA GLY A 72 -4.61 0.96 -5.04
C GLY A 72 -3.63 1.79 -5.87
N ALA A 73 -2.32 1.54 -5.72
CA ALA A 73 -1.29 2.19 -6.51
C ALA A 73 -1.40 1.86 -8.00
N ASP A 74 -1.69 0.60 -8.34
CA ASP A 74 -1.88 0.18 -9.73
C ASP A 74 -3.13 0.79 -10.36
N VAL A 75 -4.24 0.87 -9.63
CA VAL A 75 -5.46 1.55 -10.10
C VAL A 75 -5.18 3.02 -10.37
N LEU A 76 -4.46 3.71 -9.48
CA LEU A 76 -4.06 5.10 -9.69
C LEU A 76 -3.21 5.26 -10.95
N ARG A 77 -2.24 4.35 -11.19
CA ARG A 77 -1.41 4.36 -12.40
C ARG A 77 -2.21 4.08 -13.67
N VAL A 78 -3.18 3.17 -13.63
CA VAL A 78 -4.05 2.88 -14.78
C VAL A 78 -4.95 4.08 -15.10
N MET A 79 -5.59 4.66 -14.08
CA MET A 79 -6.40 5.88 -14.24
C MET A 79 -5.55 7.02 -14.80
N HIS A 80 -4.33 7.17 -14.31
CA HIS A 80 -3.37 8.16 -14.82
C HIS A 80 -3.02 7.94 -16.29
N GLY A 81 -2.74 6.69 -16.70
CA GLY A 81 -2.47 6.34 -18.10
C GLY A 81 -3.64 6.68 -19.02
N LEU A 82 -4.87 6.36 -18.62
CA LEU A 82 -6.07 6.68 -19.37
C LEU A 82 -6.28 8.18 -19.55
N LEU A 83 -6.07 8.97 -18.48
CA LEU A 83 -6.13 10.44 -18.52
C LEU A 83 -5.06 11.01 -19.46
N ARG A 84 -3.82 10.52 -19.36
CA ARG A 84 -2.72 10.95 -20.21
C ARG A 84 -2.99 10.70 -21.69
N ASP A 85 -3.55 9.54 -22.03
CA ASP A 85 -3.86 9.17 -23.40
C ASP A 85 -5.11 9.89 -23.93
N ALA A 86 -6.07 10.23 -23.08
CA ALA A 86 -7.17 11.13 -23.42
C ALA A 86 -6.65 12.54 -23.74
N ASP A 87 -5.72 13.07 -22.92
CA ASP A 87 -5.13 14.39 -23.15
C ASP A 87 -4.27 14.46 -24.40
N LYS A 88 -3.48 13.42 -24.70
CA LYS A 88 -2.72 13.36 -25.96
C LYS A 88 -3.65 13.39 -27.19
N ARG A 89 -4.80 12.71 -27.13
CA ARG A 89 -5.79 12.72 -28.21
C ARG A 89 -6.46 14.09 -28.36
N ALA A 90 -6.82 14.73 -27.25
CA ALA A 90 -7.37 16.09 -27.25
C ALA A 90 -6.37 17.13 -27.76
N ALA A 91 -5.10 17.04 -27.35
CA ALA A 91 -4.02 17.93 -27.81
C ALA A 91 -3.64 17.71 -29.28
N GLY A 92 -3.83 16.49 -29.80
CA GLY A 92 -3.60 16.14 -31.20
C GLY A 92 -4.70 16.58 -32.17
N GLY A 93 -5.79 17.17 -31.68
CA GLY A 93 -6.86 17.75 -32.52
C GLY A 93 -7.74 16.73 -33.24
N VAL A 94 -7.83 15.49 -32.74
CA VAL A 94 -8.78 14.49 -33.29
C VAL A 94 -10.10 14.63 -32.56
N GLY A 95 -10.96 15.53 -33.06
CA GLY A 95 -12.35 15.76 -32.63
C GLY A 95 -13.22 16.01 -33.85
#